data_AF-X6CNA5-F1
#
_entry.id   AF-X6CNA5-F1
#
_cell.length_a   1.000
_cell.length_b   1.000
_cell.length_c   1.000
_cell.angle_alpha   90.00
_cell.angle_beta   90.00
_cell.angle_gamma   90.00
#
_symmetry.space_group_name_H-M   'P 1'
#
loop_
_entity.id
_entity.type
_entity.pdbx_description
1 polymer ?
#
loop_
_entity_poly.entity_id
_entity_poly.type
_entity_poly.pdbx_seq_one_letter_code
_entity_poly.pdbx_strand_id
1 'polypeptide(L)'
;MRIRSMAIGLGTAALVAVGAFALPAQAEGFQNIVLSATEHAEQTQATFSPDTAKIFLSADLTDEVASGSKLTVSWISVDSGGVAPANYKIDEVNFEIGTIDNHVDSSMTKPDAGWPVGTYQVQIAVDGTVKETVDFSVK
;
A
#
# COMPACT_ATOMS: atom_id res chain seq x y z
N MET A 1 -42.90 39.63 27.23
CA MET A 1 -42.88 40.65 26.16
C MET A 1 -41.97 40.12 25.06
N ARG A 2 -42.52 39.98 23.85
CA ARG A 2 -41.88 39.42 22.65
C ARG A 2 -40.88 40.43 22.05
N ILE A 3 -39.86 39.93 21.33
CA ILE A 3 -39.24 40.41 20.06
C ILE A 3 -37.93 39.58 19.92
N ARG A 4 -37.86 38.55 19.03
CA ARG A 4 -37.43 38.58 17.60
C ARG A 4 -35.94 38.97 17.48
N SER A 5 -35.02 38.35 16.76
CA SER A 5 -34.97 37.39 15.64
C SER A 5 -33.50 36.93 15.53
N MET A 6 -33.21 35.64 15.32
CA MET A 6 -32.76 35.03 14.04
C MET A 6 -31.52 35.65 13.39
N ALA A 7 -30.40 34.92 13.40
CA ALA A 7 -29.46 34.83 12.28
C ALA A 7 -28.71 33.49 12.35
N ILE A 8 -29.13 32.58 11.46
CA ILE A 8 -28.42 31.36 11.08
C ILE A 8 -27.22 31.80 10.24
N GLY A 9 -26.04 31.32 10.61
CA GLY A 9 -24.86 31.32 9.76
C GLY A 9 -24.27 29.91 9.73
N LEU A 10 -24.77 29.08 8.82
CA LEU A 10 -24.12 27.84 8.41
C LEU A 10 -22.78 28.23 7.76
N GLY A 11 -21.69 28.14 8.51
CA GLY A 11 -20.34 28.16 7.95
C GLY A 11 -19.95 26.73 7.61
N THR A 12 -20.19 26.32 6.36
CA THR A 12 -19.59 25.10 5.80
C THR A 12 -18.07 25.28 5.78
N ALA A 13 -17.38 24.70 6.77
CA ALA A 13 -15.95 24.46 6.68
C ALA A 13 -15.75 23.35 5.66
N ALA A 14 -15.34 23.71 4.45
CA ALA A 14 -14.83 22.75 3.49
C ALA A 14 -13.55 22.15 4.06
N LEU A 15 -13.65 20.92 4.59
CA LEU A 15 -12.48 20.08 4.81
C LEU A 15 -11.92 19.73 3.42
N VAL A 16 -10.89 20.46 3.00
CA VAL A 16 -9.97 19.92 2.00
C VAL A 16 -9.14 18.89 2.75
N ALA A 17 -9.55 17.62 2.70
CA ALA A 17 -8.70 16.52 3.11
C ALA A 17 -7.53 16.46 2.11
N VAL A 18 -6.48 17.23 2.38
CA VAL A 18 -5.16 16.96 1.81
C VAL A 18 -4.84 15.55 2.28
N GLY A 19 -4.72 14.61 1.33
CA GLY A 19 -4.55 13.20 1.59
C GLY A 19 -3.56 12.98 2.72
N ALA A 20 -4.05 12.52 3.86
CA ALA A 20 -3.22 12.07 4.95
C ALA A 20 -2.57 10.78 4.47
N PHE A 21 -1.36 10.89 3.91
CA PHE A 21 -0.45 9.75 3.92
C PHE A 21 -0.24 9.45 5.40
N ALA A 22 -0.88 8.38 5.88
CA ALA A 22 -0.67 7.92 7.23
C ALA A 22 0.84 7.75 7.42
N LEU A 23 1.38 8.31 8.51
CA LEU A 23 2.70 7.91 8.98
C LEU A 23 2.70 6.38 9.05
N PRO A 24 3.79 5.69 8.66
CA PRO A 24 3.81 4.23 8.72
C PRO A 24 3.42 3.85 10.15
N ALA A 25 2.26 3.21 10.29
CA ALA A 25 1.95 2.46 11.47
C ALA A 25 3.16 1.54 11.67
N GLN A 26 3.68 1.48 12.90
CA GLN A 26 4.85 0.67 13.20
C GLN A 26 4.64 -0.70 12.57
N ALA A 27 5.59 -1.09 11.72
CA ALA A 27 5.35 -2.22 10.88
C ALA A 27 5.39 -3.50 11.74
N GLU A 28 4.25 -4.11 12.01
CA GLU A 28 4.15 -5.28 12.90
C GLU A 28 4.81 -6.48 12.21
N GLY A 29 5.99 -6.89 12.66
CA GLY A 29 6.74 -7.97 12.04
C GLY A 29 7.76 -7.58 10.99
N PHE A 30 7.82 -6.33 10.54
CA PHE A 30 8.64 -5.95 9.38
C PHE A 30 9.48 -4.70 9.61
N GLN A 31 10.64 -4.65 8.97
CA GLN A 31 11.53 -3.50 8.95
C GLN A 31 12.07 -3.27 7.54
N ASN A 32 12.65 -2.09 7.30
CA ASN A 32 13.30 -1.74 6.03
C ASN A 32 12.43 -2.05 4.80
N ILE A 33 11.13 -1.76 4.88
CA ILE A 33 10.20 -2.00 3.78
C ILE A 33 10.52 -0.99 2.67
N VAL A 34 10.93 -1.50 1.50
CA VAL A 34 11.26 -0.70 0.33
C VAL A 34 10.38 -1.10 -0.84
N LEU A 35 9.73 -0.12 -1.46
CA LEU A 35 9.05 -0.26 -2.73
C LEU A 35 9.80 0.55 -3.80
N SER A 36 10.25 -0.05 -4.89
CA SER A 36 11.11 0.65 -5.87
C SER A 36 11.02 0.09 -7.28
N ALA A 37 11.33 0.90 -8.29
CA ALA A 37 11.52 0.46 -9.67
C ALA A 37 12.90 -0.18 -9.91
N THR A 38 13.77 -0.17 -8.89
CA THR A 38 15.10 -0.79 -8.90
C THR A 38 15.14 -1.89 -7.86
N GLU A 39 15.55 -3.08 -8.28
CA GLU A 39 15.78 -4.23 -7.40
C GLU A 39 16.85 -3.90 -6.36
N HIS A 40 16.66 -4.35 -5.11
CA HIS A 40 17.54 -4.07 -3.98
C HIS A 40 17.83 -2.57 -3.75
N ALA A 41 16.84 -1.71 -3.97
CA ALA A 41 16.96 -0.32 -3.60
C ALA A 41 16.96 -0.14 -2.07
N GLU A 42 17.64 0.90 -1.61
CA GLU A 42 17.69 1.27 -0.19
C GLU A 42 16.59 2.26 0.21
N GLN A 43 15.90 2.83 -0.79
CA GLN A 43 14.93 3.92 -0.59
C GLN A 43 13.62 3.62 -1.32
N THR A 44 12.53 3.85 -0.60
CA THR A 44 11.18 3.65 -1.12
C THR A 44 10.75 4.78 -2.06
N GLN A 45 9.97 4.42 -3.07
CA GLN A 45 9.31 5.30 -4.03
C GLN A 45 7.79 5.19 -3.82
N ALA A 46 7.12 6.34 -3.69
CA ALA A 46 5.67 6.41 -3.56
C ALA A 46 4.95 6.72 -4.90
N THR A 47 5.72 6.90 -5.97
CA THR A 47 5.22 7.30 -7.29
C THR A 47 6.01 6.57 -8.38
N PHE A 48 5.29 5.99 -9.33
CA PHE A 48 5.85 5.34 -10.50
C PHE A 48 5.23 5.91 -11.78
N SER A 49 5.97 5.80 -12.89
CA SER A 49 5.44 6.11 -14.23
C SER A 49 4.55 4.96 -14.71
N PRO A 50 3.52 5.23 -15.54
CA PRO A 50 2.77 4.19 -16.25
C PRO A 50 3.65 3.19 -17.02
N ASP A 51 4.86 3.61 -17.40
CA ASP A 51 5.81 2.79 -18.15
C ASP A 51 6.86 2.08 -17.31
N THR A 52 6.84 2.22 -15.98
CA THR A 52 7.75 1.50 -15.07
C THR A 52 7.70 0.00 -15.35
N ALA A 53 8.81 -0.58 -15.81
CA ALA A 53 8.82 -1.96 -16.30
C ALA A 53 8.48 -2.99 -15.21
N LYS A 54 8.94 -2.74 -13.99
CA LYS A 54 8.73 -3.62 -12.83
C LYS A 54 8.80 -2.81 -11.55
N ILE A 55 7.99 -3.18 -10.56
CA ILE A 55 8.02 -2.63 -9.20
C ILE A 55 8.40 -3.77 -8.27
N PHE A 56 9.36 -3.52 -7.38
CA PHE A 56 9.89 -4.46 -6.40
C PHE A 56 9.47 -4.00 -5.01
N LEU A 57 9.08 -4.96 -4.17
CA LEU A 57 8.93 -4.83 -2.73
C LEU A 57 10.04 -5.67 -2.08
N SER A 58 10.77 -5.09 -1.16
CA SER A 58 11.63 -5.83 -0.23
C SER A 58 11.30 -5.45 1.21
N ALA A 59 11.45 -6.37 2.15
CA ALA A 59 11.31 -6.10 3.57
C ALA A 59 12.11 -7.10 4.41
N ASP A 60 12.66 -6.63 5.52
CA ASP A 60 13.27 -7.50 6.53
C ASP A 60 12.20 -8.00 7.50
N LEU A 61 12.28 -9.28 7.86
CA LEU A 61 11.43 -9.88 8.86
C LEU A 61 12.06 -9.68 10.24
N THR A 62 11.21 -9.39 11.23
CA THR A 62 11.59 -9.35 12.64
C THR A 62 11.14 -10.63 13.35
N ASP A 63 11.59 -10.81 14.60
CA ASP A 63 11.22 -11.96 15.44
C ASP A 63 9.71 -12.06 15.75
N GLU A 64 8.90 -11.04 15.43
CA GLU A 64 7.44 -11.10 15.56
C GLU A 64 6.78 -11.96 14.46
N VAL A 65 7.46 -12.20 13.33
CA VAL A 65 7.02 -13.15 12.30
C VAL A 65 7.62 -14.51 12.63
N ALA A 66 6.84 -15.38 13.25
CA ALA A 66 7.31 -16.68 13.68
C ALA A 66 7.65 -17.59 12.49
N SER A 67 8.63 -18.48 12.67
CA SER A 67 8.87 -19.56 11.72
C SER A 67 7.65 -20.49 11.63
N GLY A 68 7.40 -21.02 10.43
CA GLY A 68 6.20 -21.77 10.09
C GLY A 68 4.99 -20.91 9.73
N SER A 69 5.04 -19.58 9.91
CA SER A 69 3.97 -18.68 9.49
C SER A 69 3.86 -18.64 7.97
N LYS A 70 2.65 -18.40 7.48
CA LYS A 70 2.39 -18.15 6.05
C LYS A 70 2.38 -16.65 5.79
N LEU A 71 3.36 -16.18 5.05
CA LEU A 71 3.42 -14.79 4.58
C LEU A 71 2.72 -14.69 3.22
N THR A 72 1.86 -13.68 3.05
CA THR A 72 1.22 -13.36 1.78
C THR A 72 1.48 -11.91 1.41
N VAL A 73 2.05 -11.68 0.22
CA VAL A 73 2.18 -10.34 -0.35
C VAL A 73 1.13 -10.19 -1.46
N SER A 74 0.20 -9.25 -1.27
CA SER A 74 -0.89 -8.98 -2.22
C SER A 74 -0.71 -7.62 -2.89
N TRP A 75 -0.83 -7.58 -4.21
CA TRP A 75 -0.82 -6.36 -5.01
C TRP A 75 -2.24 -5.96 -5.36
N ILE A 76 -2.64 -4.75 -5.03
CA ILE A 76 -4.03 -4.30 -5.11
C ILE A 76 -4.11 -2.98 -5.87
N SER A 77 -5.00 -2.91 -6.86
CA SER A 77 -5.45 -1.66 -7.46
C SER A 77 -6.60 -1.11 -6.61
N VAL A 78 -6.34 -0.02 -5.89
CA VAL A 78 -7.36 0.63 -5.05
C VAL A 78 -8.35 1.37 -5.94
N ASP A 79 -7.83 2.20 -6.84
CA ASP A 79 -8.58 2.91 -7.88
C ASP A 79 -7.68 3.08 -9.11
N SER A 80 -8.10 2.53 -10.24
CA SER A 80 -7.41 2.62 -11.55
C SER A 80 -8.20 3.44 -12.57
N GLY A 81 -9.03 4.37 -12.12
CA GLY A 81 -9.81 5.24 -13.01
C GLY A 81 -10.84 4.45 -13.84
N GLY A 82 -11.32 3.32 -13.32
CA GLY A 82 -12.30 2.45 -13.97
C GLY A 82 -11.74 1.35 -14.87
N VAL A 83 -10.42 1.17 -14.95
CA VAL A 83 -9.80 0.05 -15.69
C VAL A 83 -10.08 -1.30 -15.00
N ALA A 84 -10.00 -1.32 -13.67
CA ALA A 84 -10.40 -2.45 -12.84
C ALA A 84 -11.46 -2.02 -11.80
N PRO A 85 -12.24 -2.96 -11.22
CA PRO A 85 -13.08 -2.67 -10.06
C PRO A 85 -12.27 -2.05 -8.92
N ALA A 86 -12.92 -1.26 -8.06
CA ALA A 86 -12.27 -0.72 -6.88
C ALA A 86 -11.77 -1.83 -5.95
N ASN A 87 -10.58 -1.65 -5.35
CA ASN A 87 -9.90 -2.64 -4.51
C ASN A 87 -9.69 -4.01 -5.19
N TYR A 88 -9.40 -4.00 -6.49
CA TYR A 88 -9.13 -5.22 -7.25
C TYR A 88 -7.76 -5.79 -6.89
N LYS A 89 -7.73 -7.02 -6.39
CA LYS A 89 -6.48 -7.77 -6.18
C LYS A 89 -5.92 -8.19 -7.53
N ILE A 90 -4.76 -7.64 -7.88
CA ILE A 90 -4.04 -7.89 -9.13
C ILE A 90 -3.42 -9.27 -9.08
N ASP A 91 -2.65 -9.55 -8.02
CA ASP A 91 -1.98 -10.81 -7.79
C ASP A 91 -1.62 -10.98 -6.30
N GLU A 92 -1.27 -12.20 -5.91
CA GLU A 92 -0.66 -12.50 -4.61
C GLU A 92 0.44 -13.55 -4.73
N VAL A 93 1.43 -13.45 -3.86
CA VAL A 93 2.45 -14.49 -3.67
C VAL A 93 2.45 -14.94 -2.21
N ASN A 94 2.65 -16.24 -2.01
CA ASN A 94 2.65 -16.88 -0.70
C ASN A 94 4.04 -17.46 -0.41
N PHE A 95 4.53 -17.25 0.80
CA PHE A 95 5.80 -17.78 1.31
C PHE A 95 5.55 -18.56 2.61
N GLU A 96 6.25 -19.66 2.78
CA GLU A 96 6.36 -20.34 4.08
C GLU A 96 7.65 -19.84 4.74
N ILE A 97 7.54 -19.24 5.93
CA ILE A 97 8.70 -18.67 6.62
C ILE A 97 9.47 -19.77 7.33
N GLY A 98 10.69 -20.04 6.89
CA GLY A 98 11.63 -20.95 7.54
C GLY A 98 12.33 -20.35 8.75
N THR A 99 13.09 -21.16 9.47
CA THR A 99 13.79 -20.76 10.70
C THR A 99 14.93 -19.76 10.47
N ILE A 100 15.47 -19.68 9.25
CA ILE A 100 16.60 -18.80 8.90
C ILE A 100 16.18 -17.64 7.99
N ASP A 101 14.90 -17.57 7.61
CA ASP A 101 14.41 -16.54 6.71
C ASP A 101 14.23 -15.23 7.47
N ASN A 102 14.89 -14.19 7.00
CA ASN A 102 14.86 -12.86 7.60
C ASN A 102 14.54 -11.77 6.57
N HIS A 103 14.21 -12.14 5.33
CA HIS A 103 13.95 -11.21 4.24
C HIS A 103 12.87 -11.73 3.29
N VAL A 104 12.06 -10.83 2.74
CA VAL A 104 11.08 -11.13 1.69
C VAL A 104 11.26 -10.19 0.52
N ASP A 105 11.26 -10.76 -0.69
CA ASP A 105 11.19 -10.04 -1.95
C ASP A 105 9.91 -10.42 -2.71
N SER A 106 9.21 -9.42 -3.22
CA SER A 106 8.10 -9.58 -4.17
C SER A 106 8.26 -8.58 -5.30
N SER A 107 7.68 -8.88 -6.46
CA SER A 107 7.71 -7.93 -7.57
C SER A 107 6.54 -8.11 -8.50
N MET A 108 6.20 -7.04 -9.20
CA MET A 108 5.14 -7.02 -10.19
C MET A 108 5.63 -6.38 -11.48
N THR A 109 5.47 -7.11 -12.57
CA THR A 109 5.81 -6.64 -13.93
C THR A 109 4.66 -5.82 -14.48
N LYS A 110 5.00 -4.79 -15.25
CA LYS A 110 4.04 -3.95 -15.97
C LYS A 110 3.05 -4.78 -16.80
N PRO A 111 1.74 -4.50 -16.75
CA PRO A 111 0.77 -5.05 -17.70
C PRO A 111 1.07 -4.63 -19.14
N ASP A 112 0.53 -5.34 -20.13
CA ASP A 112 0.79 -5.08 -21.56
C ASP A 112 0.53 -3.63 -21.98
N ALA A 113 -0.54 -3.02 -21.46
CA ALA A 113 -0.94 -1.65 -21.78
C ALA A 113 -0.29 -0.59 -20.86
N GLY A 114 0.67 -0.98 -20.02
CA GLY A 114 1.19 -0.13 -18.96
C GLY A 114 0.44 -0.27 -17.64
N TRP A 115 0.96 0.38 -16.61
CA TRP A 115 0.23 0.54 -15.35
C TRP A 115 -0.90 1.56 -15.54
N PRO A 116 -2.16 1.23 -15.22
CA PRO A 116 -3.20 2.24 -15.17
C PRO A 116 -2.82 3.38 -14.21
N VAL A 117 -3.14 4.62 -14.58
CA VAL A 117 -2.97 5.76 -13.68
C VAL A 117 -3.95 5.61 -12.51
N GLY A 118 -3.47 5.76 -11.28
CA GLY A 118 -4.28 5.49 -10.12
C GLY A 118 -3.52 5.30 -8.81
N THR A 119 -4.24 4.80 -7.81
CA THR A 119 -3.73 4.48 -6.48
C THR A 119 -3.71 2.97 -6.25
N TYR A 120 -2.66 2.52 -5.58
CA TYR A 120 -2.34 1.11 -5.42
C TYR A 120 -1.84 0.84 -4.00
N GLN A 121 -1.93 -0.43 -3.61
CA GLN A 121 -1.43 -0.95 -2.35
C GLN A 121 -0.65 -2.24 -2.56
N VAL A 122 0.40 -2.39 -1.76
CA VAL A 122 1.00 -3.68 -1.48
C VAL A 122 0.72 -4.03 -0.03
N GLN A 123 -0.01 -5.12 0.20
CA GLN A 123 -0.35 -5.59 1.53
C GLN A 123 0.51 -6.80 1.89
N ILE A 124 1.10 -6.78 3.09
CA ILE A 124 1.85 -7.90 3.64
C ILE A 124 1.03 -8.48 4.78
N ALA A 125 0.63 -9.73 4.65
CA ALA A 125 -0.18 -10.45 5.62
C ALA A 125 0.58 -11.66 6.19
N VAL A 126 0.40 -11.92 7.49
CA VAL A 126 0.91 -13.10 8.18
C VAL A 126 -0.29 -13.90 8.67
N ASP A 127 -0.36 -15.18 8.29
CA ASP A 127 -1.44 -16.11 8.61
C ASP A 127 -2.84 -15.53 8.29
N GLY A 128 -2.92 -14.83 7.16
CA GLY A 128 -4.16 -14.22 6.66
C GLY A 128 -4.56 -12.90 7.32
N THR A 129 -3.76 -12.39 8.27
CA THR A 129 -3.97 -11.06 8.88
C THR A 129 -3.03 -10.05 8.24
N VAL A 130 -3.58 -8.98 7.65
CA VAL A 130 -2.77 -7.87 7.11
C VAL A 130 -2.04 -7.19 8.25
N LYS A 131 -0.72 -7.11 8.13
CA LYS A 131 0.17 -6.44 9.06
C LYS A 131 0.61 -5.11 8.50
N GLU A 132 1.08 -5.12 7.25
CA GLU A 132 1.53 -3.91 6.56
C GLU A 132 0.71 -3.58 5.34
N THR A 133 0.62 -2.28 5.07
CA THR A 133 0.10 -1.74 3.82
C THR A 133 1.01 -0.63 3.36
N VAL A 134 1.57 -0.79 2.15
CA VAL A 134 2.39 0.22 1.48
C VAL A 134 1.59 0.82 0.34
N ASP A 135 1.25 2.10 0.48
CA ASP A 135 0.54 2.84 -0.56
C ASP A 135 1.51 3.38 -1.62
N PHE A 136 1.10 3.33 -2.89
CA PHE A 136 1.79 4.03 -3.97
C PHE A 136 0.82 4.54 -5.04
N SER A 137 1.33 5.38 -5.92
CA SER A 137 0.58 5.95 -7.05
C SER A 137 1.31 5.75 -8.37
N VAL A 138 0.52 5.64 -9.44
CA VAL A 138 1.00 5.68 -10.81
C VAL A 138 0.45 6.96 -11.45
N LYS A 139 1.33 7.83 -11.97
CA LYS A 139 0.97 9.11 -12.60
C LYS A 139 1.98 9.59 -13.63
#